data_AF-A0AAD7QHV0-F1
#
_entry.id   AF-A0AAD7QHV0-F1
#
_cell.length_a   1.000
_cell.length_b   1.000
_cell.length_c   1.000
_cell.angle_alpha   90.00
_cell.angle_beta   90.00
_cell.angle_gamma   90.00
#
_symmetry.space_group_name_H-M   'P 1'
#
loop_
_entity.id
_entity.type
_entity.pdbx_description
1 polymer ?
#
loop_
_entity_poly.entity_id
_entity_poly.type
_entity_poly.pdbx_seq_one_letter_code
_entity_poly.pdbx_strand_id
1 'polypeptide(L)'
;MDLFPTQNQKYPPKHNKKRLTQDQMNILETSFTSDKKLVPERKLMLANLLGVPPRQIAIWYQNKRARWKTQSLEFQYSTLKLKLENALMEKKKLERDVEWLKAELKKAQDMLLGVKERDPNVCNSFSSTTTSFEEVGSFGLHENVNGLWENNNGEVLQLDELYACLMGANG
;
A
#
# COMPACT_ATOMS: atom_id res chain seq x y z
N MET A 1 -18.41 37.56 -59.66
CA MET A 1 -18.48 36.49 -58.64
C MET A 1 -17.11 36.38 -57.99
N ASP A 2 -17.02 37.05 -56.84
CA ASP A 2 -16.25 36.78 -55.62
C ASP A 2 -14.76 36.43 -55.71
N LEU A 3 -13.96 37.50 -55.69
CA LEU A 3 -12.61 37.53 -55.14
C LEU A 3 -12.72 37.43 -53.61
N PHE A 4 -12.55 36.23 -53.05
CA PHE A 4 -12.36 36.10 -51.60
C PHE A 4 -10.93 36.55 -51.22
N PRO A 5 -10.76 37.54 -50.33
CA PRO A 5 -9.45 37.87 -49.78
C PRO A 5 -9.02 36.77 -48.81
N THR A 6 -7.93 36.09 -49.11
CA THR A 6 -7.29 35.12 -48.22
C THR A 6 -6.84 35.83 -46.95
N GLN A 7 -7.63 35.73 -45.88
CA GLN A 7 -7.24 36.17 -44.56
C GLN A 7 -6.04 35.32 -44.10
N ASN A 8 -4.88 35.96 -44.02
CA ASN A 8 -3.69 35.44 -43.35
C ASN A 8 -4.04 35.13 -41.88
N GLN A 9 -4.48 33.91 -41.60
CA GLN A 9 -4.48 33.37 -40.24
C GLN A 9 -3.02 33.27 -39.79
N LYS A 10 -2.56 34.30 -39.09
CA LYS A 10 -1.37 34.26 -38.25
C LYS A 10 -1.56 33.15 -37.23
N TYR A 11 -1.00 31.98 -37.53
CA TYR A 11 -0.85 30.91 -36.56
C TYR A 11 -0.20 31.49 -35.29
N PRO A 12 -0.74 31.22 -34.08
CA PRO A 12 -0.14 31.71 -32.85
C PRO A 12 1.32 31.24 -32.78
N PRO A 13 2.23 32.09 -32.29
CA PRO A 13 3.65 31.80 -32.32
C PRO A 13 3.89 30.46 -31.62
N LYS A 14 4.59 29.53 -32.31
CA LYS A 14 5.08 28.28 -31.73
C LYS A 14 5.72 28.62 -30.38
N HIS A 15 5.03 28.31 -29.28
CA HIS A 15 5.56 28.51 -27.95
C HIS A 15 6.89 27.77 -27.88
N ASN A 16 7.98 28.53 -27.90
CA ASN A 16 9.33 28.01 -27.93
C ASN A 16 9.45 27.02 -26.77
N LYS A 17 9.75 25.75 -27.09
CA LYS A 17 9.96 24.65 -26.13
C LYS A 17 11.26 24.85 -25.35
N LYS A 18 11.49 26.06 -24.81
CA LYS A 18 12.62 26.33 -23.92
C LYS A 18 12.40 25.52 -22.66
N ARG A 19 13.35 24.64 -22.37
CA ARG A 19 13.42 23.87 -21.13
C ARG A 19 13.64 24.85 -19.97
N LEU A 20 12.96 24.63 -18.85
CA LEU A 20 13.14 25.44 -17.65
C LEU A 20 14.59 25.35 -17.18
N THR A 21 15.17 26.48 -16.77
CA THR A 21 16.53 26.51 -16.20
C THR A 21 16.56 25.83 -14.85
N GLN A 22 17.76 25.49 -14.36
CA GLN A 22 17.90 24.83 -13.05
C GLN A 22 17.35 25.72 -11.93
N ASP A 23 17.63 27.03 -11.96
CA ASP A 23 17.12 27.96 -10.94
C ASP A 23 15.60 28.06 -10.96
N GLN A 24 14.99 28.09 -12.16
CA GLN A 24 13.53 28.04 -12.30
C GLN A 24 12.95 26.75 -11.72
N MET A 25 13.60 25.61 -11.96
CA MET A 25 13.18 24.34 -11.39
C MET A 25 13.30 24.35 -9.86
N ASN A 26 14.39 24.86 -9.30
CA ASN A 26 14.59 24.93 -7.84
C ASN A 26 13.46 25.73 -7.17
N ILE A 27 13.11 26.91 -7.69
CA ILE A 27 12.01 27.73 -7.15
C ILE A 27 10.67 26.97 -7.22
N LEU A 28 10.40 26.29 -8.35
CA LEU A 28 9.19 25.49 -8.50
C LEU A 28 9.14 24.30 -7.53
N GLU A 29 10.29 23.66 -7.28
CA GLU A 29 10.41 22.56 -6.33
C GLU A 29 10.22 23.01 -4.89
N THR A 30 10.82 24.12 -4.48
CA THR A 30 10.58 24.72 -3.16
C THR A 30 9.10 25.04 -3.00
N SER A 31 8.50 25.70 -4.00
CA SER A 31 7.08 26.05 -4.01
C SER A 31 6.17 24.81 -3.89
N PHE A 32 6.45 23.75 -4.66
CA PHE A 32 5.72 22.48 -4.63
C PHE A 32 5.91 21.74 -3.31
N THR A 33 7.05 21.92 -2.64
CA THR A 33 7.31 21.28 -1.35
C THR A 33 6.41 21.88 -0.27
N SER A 34 6.20 23.20 -0.29
CA SER A 34 5.28 23.88 0.61
C SER A 34 3.82 23.55 0.37
N ASP A 35 3.38 23.49 -0.89
CA ASP A 35 2.01 23.09 -1.24
C ASP A 35 1.95 22.43 -2.62
N LYS A 36 1.35 21.23 -2.65
CA LYS A 36 1.26 20.34 -3.82
C LYS A 36 0.19 20.78 -4.82
N LYS A 37 -0.77 21.60 -4.40
CA LYS A 37 -1.84 22.15 -5.24
C LYS A 37 -1.38 23.50 -5.82
N LEU A 38 -1.68 23.72 -7.10
CA LEU A 38 -1.34 24.98 -7.77
C LEU A 38 -2.59 25.84 -7.89
N VAL A 39 -2.74 26.80 -6.98
CA VAL A 39 -3.84 27.78 -6.99
C VAL A 39 -3.63 28.81 -8.12
N PRO A 40 -4.70 29.33 -8.76
CA PRO A 40 -4.58 30.28 -9.87
C PRO A 40 -3.74 31.53 -9.57
N GLU A 41 -3.90 32.11 -8.38
CA GLU A 41 -3.13 33.29 -7.94
C GLU A 41 -1.64 32.99 -7.84
N ARG A 42 -1.29 31.89 -7.15
CA ARG A 42 0.09 31.42 -7.02
C ARG A 42 0.73 31.09 -8.36
N LYS A 43 -0.04 30.52 -9.28
CA LYS A 43 0.40 30.25 -10.66
C LYS A 43 0.80 31.54 -11.38
N LEU A 44 -0.01 32.60 -11.25
CA LEU A 44 0.30 33.88 -11.87
C LEU A 44 1.54 34.53 -11.23
N MET A 45 1.64 34.49 -9.91
CA MET A 45 2.83 34.96 -9.19
C MET A 45 4.11 34.23 -9.65
N LEU A 46 4.09 32.91 -9.72
CA LEU A 46 5.23 32.10 -10.19
C LEU A 46 5.57 32.38 -11.66
N ALA A 47 4.55 32.55 -12.52
CA ALA A 47 4.77 32.88 -13.93
C ALA A 47 5.49 34.22 -14.09
N ASN A 48 5.06 35.24 -13.34
CA ASN A 48 5.67 36.57 -13.34
C ASN A 48 7.10 36.53 -12.78
N LEU A 49 7.30 35.88 -11.63
CA LEU A 49 8.60 35.77 -10.97
C LEU A 49 9.64 35.05 -11.84
N LEU A 50 9.24 33.98 -12.52
CA LEU A 50 10.15 33.14 -13.30
C LEU A 50 10.30 33.60 -14.75
N GLY A 51 9.46 34.54 -15.22
CA GLY A 51 9.39 34.93 -16.62
C GLY A 51 8.91 33.80 -17.54
N VAL A 52 8.07 32.89 -17.01
CA VAL A 52 7.66 31.66 -17.67
C VAL A 52 6.14 31.67 -17.92
N PRO A 53 5.65 31.22 -19.09
CA PRO A 53 4.21 31.18 -19.35
C PRO A 53 3.44 30.36 -18.29
N PRO A 54 2.27 30.84 -17.81
CA PRO A 54 1.47 30.13 -16.79
C PRO A 54 1.14 28.68 -17.16
N ARG A 55 1.01 28.39 -18.46
CA ARG A 55 0.79 27.03 -18.97
C ARG A 55 1.97 26.10 -18.68
N GLN A 56 3.22 26.56 -18.81
CA GLN A 56 4.40 25.75 -18.50
C GLN A 56 4.47 25.45 -16.99
N ILE A 57 4.12 26.40 -16.13
CA ILE A 57 4.01 26.18 -14.68
C ILE A 57 2.95 25.09 -14.39
N ALA A 58 1.78 25.19 -15.02
CA ALA A 58 0.71 24.20 -14.83
C ALA A 58 1.15 22.79 -15.26
N ILE A 59 1.77 22.65 -16.43
CA ILE A 59 2.29 21.37 -16.94
C ILE A 59 3.37 20.83 -16.01
N TRP A 60 4.28 21.68 -15.54
CA TRP A 60 5.32 21.27 -14.61
C TRP A 60 4.73 20.73 -13.31
N TYR A 61 3.73 21.40 -12.72
CA TYR A 61 3.05 20.91 -11.52
C TYR A 61 2.30 19.59 -11.76
N GLN A 62 1.65 19.43 -12.91
CA GLN A 62 1.01 18.16 -13.28
C GLN A 62 2.04 17.03 -13.34
N ASN A 63 3.15 17.23 -14.04
CA ASN A 63 4.22 16.24 -14.16
C ASN A 63 4.87 15.94 -12.80
N LYS A 64 5.09 16.96 -11.96
CA LYS A 64 5.66 16.78 -10.63
C LYS A 64 4.72 15.96 -9.74
N ARG A 65 3.41 16.21 -9.78
CA ARG A 65 2.41 15.39 -9.07
C ARG A 65 2.36 13.95 -9.57
N ALA A 66 2.41 13.74 -10.88
CA ALA A 66 2.44 12.39 -11.45
C ALA A 66 3.66 11.61 -10.95
N ARG A 67 4.86 12.19 -11.04
CA ARG A 67 6.09 11.59 -10.52
C ARG A 67 6.04 11.34 -9.03
N TRP A 68 5.53 12.30 -8.25
CA TRP A 68 5.38 12.15 -6.80
C TRP A 68 4.41 11.01 -6.44
N LYS A 69 3.29 10.88 -7.15
CA LYS A 69 2.35 9.78 -6.96
C LYS A 69 3.01 8.43 -7.24
N THR A 70 3.75 8.31 -8.35
CA THR A 70 4.52 7.11 -8.68
C THR A 70 5.54 6.78 -7.59
N GLN A 71 6.35 7.74 -7.17
CA GLN A 71 7.36 7.55 -6.12
C GLN A 71 6.73 7.15 -4.77
N SER A 72 5.59 7.73 -4.42
CA SER A 72 4.85 7.36 -3.21
C SER A 72 4.34 5.93 -3.27
N LEU A 73 3.79 5.51 -4.42
CA LEU A 73 3.34 4.13 -4.62
C LEU A 73 4.49 3.13 -4.57
N GLU A 74 5.61 3.43 -5.22
CA GLU A 74 6.82 2.61 -5.18
C GLU A 74 7.31 2.43 -3.74
N PHE A 75 7.38 3.52 -2.96
CA PHE A 75 7.79 3.46 -1.55
C PHE A 75 6.82 2.64 -0.69
N GLN A 76 5.50 2.82 -0.87
CA GLN A 76 4.49 2.06 -0.16
C GLN A 76 4.58 0.56 -0.48
N TYR A 77 4.74 0.22 -1.77
CA TYR A 77 4.94 -1.16 -2.21
C TYR A 77 6.19 -1.79 -1.58
N SER A 78 7.33 -1.08 -1.61
CA SER A 78 8.56 -1.55 -0.97
C SER A 78 8.38 -1.79 0.53
N THR A 79 7.68 -0.88 1.22
CA THR A 79 7.38 -1.01 2.65
C THR A 79 6.51 -2.24 2.93
N LEU A 80 5.45 -2.44 2.13
CA LEU A 80 4.55 -3.59 2.27
C LEU A 80 5.28 -4.90 1.99
N LYS A 81 6.13 -4.94 0.96
CA LYS A 81 6.95 -6.09 0.63
C LYS A 81 7.87 -6.49 1.78
N LEU A 82 8.57 -5.53 2.40
CA LEU A 82 9.43 -5.79 3.55
C LEU A 82 8.65 -6.36 4.75
N LYS A 83 7.44 -5.83 5.02
CA LYS A 83 6.57 -6.36 6.07
C LYS A 83 6.17 -7.81 5.80
N LEU A 84 5.83 -8.12 4.54
CA LEU A 84 5.49 -9.48 4.13
C LEU A 84 6.68 -10.44 4.31
N GLU A 85 7.87 -10.06 3.87
CA GLU A 85 9.09 -10.86 4.02
C GLU A 85 9.40 -11.16 5.50
N ASN A 86 9.27 -10.15 6.38
CA ASN A 86 9.45 -10.32 7.82
C ASN A 86 8.39 -11.27 8.41
N ALA A 87 7.11 -11.11 8.04
CA ALA A 87 6.04 -11.99 8.51
C ALA A 87 6.26 -13.44 8.07
N LEU A 88 6.72 -13.67 6.84
CA LEU A 88 7.07 -15.00 6.34
C LEU A 88 8.24 -15.62 7.12
N MET A 89 9.24 -14.81 7.47
CA MET A 89 10.38 -15.27 8.27
C MET A 89 9.94 -15.69 9.68
N GLU A 90 9.11 -14.88 10.34
CA GLU A 90 8.56 -15.19 11.67
C GLU A 90 7.66 -16.42 11.61
N LYS A 91 6.79 -16.54 10.61
CA LYS A 91 5.98 -17.75 10.40
C LYS A 91 6.86 -19.00 10.32
N LYS A 92 7.90 -18.99 9.48
CA LYS A 92 8.82 -20.13 9.33
C LYS A 92 9.58 -20.45 10.62
N LYS A 93 9.84 -19.46 11.46
CA LYS A 93 10.43 -19.66 12.79
C LYS A 93 9.42 -20.33 13.73
N LEU A 94 8.21 -19.81 13.81
CA LEU A 94 7.14 -20.39 14.63
C LEU A 94 6.79 -21.83 14.21
N GLU A 95 6.78 -22.14 12.91
CA GLU A 95 6.58 -23.50 12.41
C GLU A 95 7.65 -24.46 12.95
N ARG A 96 8.93 -24.06 12.92
CA ARG A 96 10.03 -24.86 13.49
C ARG A 96 9.90 -25.00 15.00
N ASP A 97 9.56 -23.94 15.71
CA ASP A 97 9.40 -23.96 17.16
C ASP A 97 8.23 -24.88 17.57
N VAL A 98 7.13 -24.86 16.81
CA VAL A 98 5.98 -25.77 17.00
C VAL A 98 6.37 -27.23 16.75
N GLU A 99 7.10 -27.52 15.67
CA GLU A 99 7.59 -28.88 15.39
C GLU A 99 8.50 -29.39 16.52
N TRP A 100 9.42 -28.55 16.98
CA TRP A 100 10.33 -28.87 18.07
C TRP A 100 9.58 -29.13 19.39
N LEU A 101 8.65 -28.25 19.77
CA LEU A 101 7.83 -28.41 20.98
C LEU A 101 6.96 -29.67 20.93
N LYS A 102 6.36 -29.98 19.78
CA LYS A 102 5.59 -31.21 19.59
C LYS A 102 6.45 -32.46 19.77
N ALA A 103 7.67 -32.47 19.24
CA ALA A 103 8.60 -33.57 19.41
C ALA A 103 9.01 -33.76 20.88
N GLU A 104 9.27 -32.67 21.60
CA GLU A 104 9.65 -32.71 23.01
C GLU A 104 8.50 -33.18 23.91
N LEU A 105 7.29 -32.70 23.64
CA LEU A 105 6.08 -33.14 24.33
C LEU A 105 5.86 -34.65 24.15
N LYS A 106 6.05 -35.16 22.93
CA LYS A 106 5.96 -36.60 22.65
C LYS A 106 6.98 -37.40 23.47
N LYS A 107 8.25 -36.98 23.53
CA LYS A 107 9.26 -37.64 24.37
C LYS A 107 8.87 -37.66 25.84
N ALA A 108 8.34 -36.55 26.36
CA ALA A 108 7.89 -36.48 27.75
C ALA A 108 6.72 -37.44 28.02
N GLN A 109 5.77 -37.57 27.08
CA GLN A 109 4.68 -38.54 27.16
C GLN A 109 5.19 -39.98 27.13
N ASP A 110 6.12 -40.30 26.22
CA ASP A 110 6.73 -41.63 26.10
C ASP A 110 7.49 -42.01 27.39
N MET A 111 8.23 -41.07 27.99
CA MET A 111 8.91 -41.26 29.28
C MET A 111 7.91 -41.53 30.43
N LEU A 112 6.79 -40.80 30.48
CA LEU A 112 5.77 -41.01 31.51
C LEU A 112 5.08 -42.38 31.39
N LEU A 113 4.83 -42.84 30.16
CA LEU A 113 4.26 -44.16 29.89
C LEU A 113 5.22 -45.30 30.28
N GLY A 114 6.53 -45.14 30.02
CA GLY A 114 7.56 -46.13 30.39
C GLY A 114 7.83 -46.27 31.90
N VAL A 115 7.35 -45.34 32.74
CA VAL A 115 7.42 -45.45 34.21
C VAL A 115 6.28 -46.31 34.77
N LYS A 116 5.16 -46.45 34.05
CA LYS A 116 3.98 -47.20 34.49
C LYS A 116 4.13 -48.73 34.39
N GLU A 117 5.13 -49.22 33.64
CA GLU A 117 5.38 -50.65 33.43
C GLU A 117 6.42 -51.28 34.38
N ARG A 118 6.95 -50.52 35.36
CA ARG A 118 8.02 -50.99 36.26
C ARG A 118 7.65 -51.17 37.75
N ASP A 119 6.37 -51.33 38.08
CA ASP A 119 5.96 -51.84 39.41
C ASP A 119 4.59 -52.54 39.35
N PRO A 120 4.50 -53.88 39.50
CA PRO A 120 3.25 -54.56 39.82
C PRO A 120 3.12 -54.69 41.34
N ASN A 121 2.72 -53.62 42.02
CA ASN A 121 2.10 -53.76 43.34
C ASN A 121 0.86 -52.87 43.45
N VAL A 122 -0.27 -53.58 43.49
CA VAL A 122 -1.64 -53.18 43.16
C VAL A 122 -2.31 -52.40 44.29
N CYS A 123 -3.00 -51.30 43.96
CA CYS A 123 -4.39 -51.09 44.42
C CYS A 123 -5.15 -50.07 43.56
N ASN A 124 -6.36 -50.50 43.23
CA ASN A 124 -7.44 -49.87 42.49
C ASN A 124 -8.06 -48.69 43.27
N SER A 125 -8.35 -47.57 42.60
CA SER A 125 -9.58 -46.81 42.85
C SER A 125 -9.86 -45.73 41.81
N PHE A 126 -11.11 -45.78 41.34
CA PHE A 126 -11.97 -44.69 40.90
C PHE A 126 -12.11 -44.39 39.39
N SER A 127 -13.12 -45.08 38.85
CA SER A 127 -14.19 -44.61 37.96
C SER A 127 -13.86 -43.93 36.63
N SER A 128 -14.20 -44.67 35.57
CA SER A 128 -14.63 -44.16 34.28
C SER A 128 -15.65 -43.03 34.41
N THR A 129 -15.46 -41.94 33.67
CA THR A 129 -16.59 -41.16 33.15
C THR A 129 -16.40 -41.01 31.65
N THR A 130 -17.33 -41.60 30.92
CA THR A 130 -17.57 -41.41 29.50
C THR A 130 -17.98 -39.97 29.23
N THR A 131 -17.32 -39.28 28.31
CA THR A 131 -17.95 -38.16 27.59
C THR A 131 -17.63 -38.29 26.11
N SER A 132 -18.60 -38.85 25.40
CA SER A 132 -18.84 -38.56 23.99
C SER A 132 -18.91 -37.05 23.80
N PHE A 133 -18.18 -36.53 22.82
CA PHE A 133 -18.40 -35.19 22.29
C PHE A 133 -17.99 -35.20 20.82
N GLU A 134 -18.98 -35.40 19.95
CA GLU A 134 -18.93 -34.79 18.63
C GLU A 134 -19.26 -33.31 18.80
N GLU A 135 -18.39 -32.41 18.35
CA GLU A 135 -18.89 -31.18 17.75
C GLU A 135 -17.91 -30.60 16.73
N VAL A 136 -18.57 -30.15 15.67
CA VAL A 136 -18.11 -29.47 14.48
C VAL A 136 -17.52 -28.11 14.87
N GLY A 137 -16.37 -27.77 14.29
CA GLY A 137 -15.71 -26.49 14.56
C GLY A 137 -14.99 -25.97 13.32
N SER A 138 -15.78 -25.46 12.37
CA SER A 138 -15.29 -24.62 11.28
C SER A 138 -14.70 -23.34 11.89
N PHE A 139 -13.38 -23.22 11.93
CA PHE A 139 -12.74 -21.94 12.23
C PHE A 139 -12.71 -21.10 10.96
N GLY A 140 -13.86 -20.52 10.63
CA GLY A 140 -13.90 -19.32 9.81
C GLY A 140 -13.22 -18.19 10.56
N LEU A 141 -11.94 -17.96 10.29
CA LEU A 141 -11.31 -16.68 10.64
C LEU A 141 -11.85 -15.63 9.65
N HIS A 142 -13.00 -15.07 9.99
CA HIS A 142 -13.34 -13.73 9.53
C HIS A 142 -12.44 -12.76 10.32
N GLU A 143 -11.17 -12.66 9.90
CA GLU A 143 -10.36 -11.49 10.22
C GLU A 143 -11.03 -10.30 9.55
N ASN A 144 -11.84 -9.61 10.35
CA ASN A 144 -12.36 -8.31 10.06
C ASN A 144 -11.18 -7.34 9.93
N VAL A 145 -10.57 -7.27 8.74
CA VAL A 145 -9.64 -6.20 8.38
C VAL A 145 -10.48 -4.96 8.07
N ASN A 146 -11.14 -4.43 9.09
CA ASN A 146 -11.54 -3.03 9.10
C ASN A 146 -10.30 -2.22 9.47
N GLY A 147 -9.34 -2.19 8.53
CA GLY A 147 -8.27 -1.22 8.54
C GLY A 147 -8.85 0.13 8.17
N LEU A 148 -9.34 0.86 9.17
CA LEU A 148 -9.63 2.29 9.06
C LEU A 148 -8.32 2.99 8.72
N TRP A 149 -8.13 3.25 7.44
CA TRP A 149 -6.97 3.95 6.92
C TRP A 149 -7.23 5.45 7.08
N GLU A 150 -6.94 5.99 8.26
CA GLU A 150 -6.86 7.44 8.41
C GLU A 150 -5.55 7.94 7.79
N ASN A 151 -5.66 8.45 6.56
CA ASN A 151 -4.64 9.29 5.97
C ASN A 151 -4.86 10.75 6.41
N ASN A 152 -3.76 11.42 6.77
CA ASN A 152 -3.66 12.81 7.27
C ASN A 152 -4.22 13.93 6.35
N ASN A 153 -5.08 13.61 5.39
CA ASN A 153 -5.71 14.57 4.47
C ASN A 153 -7.24 14.48 4.41
N GLY A 154 -7.91 13.66 5.23
CA GLY A 154 -9.37 13.66 5.35
C GLY A 154 -10.17 13.30 4.07
N GLU A 155 -9.51 12.84 3.00
CA GLU A 155 -10.16 12.30 1.80
C GLU A 155 -9.97 10.79 1.75
N VAL A 156 -11.05 10.08 2.07
CA VAL A 156 -11.21 8.63 1.88
C VAL A 156 -11.53 8.39 0.39
N LEU A 157 -10.52 8.38 -0.48
CA LEU A 157 -10.62 7.71 -1.78
C LEU A 157 -10.55 6.18 -1.59
N GLN A 158 -11.73 5.57 -1.43
CA GLN A 158 -11.92 4.14 -1.27
C GLN A 158 -10.99 3.34 -2.20
N LEU A 159 -10.29 2.36 -1.62
CA LEU A 159 -9.59 1.30 -2.35
C LEU A 159 -10.49 0.68 -3.45
N ASP A 160 -11.80 0.73 -3.23
CA ASP A 160 -12.84 0.33 -4.18
C ASP A 160 -12.87 1.16 -5.48
N GLU A 161 -12.55 2.45 -5.42
CA GLU A 161 -12.54 3.33 -6.61
C GLU A 161 -11.32 3.06 -7.50
N LEU A 162 -10.18 2.69 -6.88
CA LEU A 162 -8.98 2.26 -7.59
C LEU A 162 -9.15 0.84 -8.18
N TYR A 163 -9.88 -0.03 -7.47
CA TYR A 163 -10.23 -1.38 -7.93
C TYR A 163 -11.25 -1.36 -9.09
N ALA A 164 -12.25 -0.47 -9.05
CA ALA A 164 -13.21 -0.26 -10.14
C ALA A 164 -12.54 0.25 -11.43
N CYS A 165 -11.51 1.09 -11.30
CA CYS A 165 -10.73 1.57 -12.44
C CYS A 165 -9.83 0.48 -13.07
N LEU A 166 -9.36 -0.48 -12.28
CA LEU A 166 -8.49 -1.58 -12.73
C LEU A 166 -9.29 -2.74 -13.36
N MET A 167 -10.49 -3.00 -12.86
CA MET A 167 -11.30 -4.13 -13.31
C MET A 167 -12.11 -3.89 -14.58
N GLY A 168 -12.08 -2.69 -15.16
CA GLY A 168 -12.66 -2.39 -16.46
C GLY A 168 -14.16 -2.70 -16.51
N ALA A 169 -15.00 -1.69 -16.30
CA ALA A 169 -16.42 -1.81 -16.61
C ALA A 169 -16.59 -2.14 -18.12
N ASN A 170 -16.76 -3.42 -18.42
CA ASN A 170 -17.35 -3.88 -19.67
C ASN A 170 -18.83 -3.50 -19.59
N GLY A 171 -19.16 -2.37 -20.22
CA GLY A 171 -20.52 -2.09 -20.67
C GLY A 171 -20.87 -2.92 -21.90
#